data_AF-A0A932XTX6-F1
#
_entry.id   AF-A0A932XTX6-F1
#
_cell.length_a   1.000
_cell.length_b   1.000
_cell.length_c   1.000
_cell.angle_alpha   90.00
_cell.angle_beta   90.00
_cell.angle_gamma   90.00
#
_symmetry.space_group_name_H-M   'P 1'
#
loop_
_entity.id
_entity.type
_entity.pdbx_description
1 polymer ?
#
loop_
_entity_poly.entity_id
_entity_poly.type
_entity_poly.pdbx_seq_one_letter_code
_entity_poly.pdbx_strand_id
1 'polypeptide(L)'
;MSLTVTHAALIILTIGAAFLLKQTPLGIYDVQISAFFIIASLLIKKFTNVSSVYLLVESVIISFVVTIIILSTGSLASPLFFLTYFLLFALSLLLEPIIPISATGAYVTLFFLFNPPTEPNHFFSLLSLLLLTPFALFLGRTQSNIRNLEESTFFFLSLVLKNHVKNIKSTADNFLGDHDLDVIKKQAKRMEKLIEEYEKSI
;
A
#
# COMPACT_ATOMS: atom_id res chain seq x y z
N MET A 1 -6.62 9.17 17.77
CA MET A 1 -7.10 8.10 16.86
C MET A 1 -5.88 7.56 16.14
N SER A 2 -5.65 6.26 16.04
CA SER A 2 -4.46 5.76 15.33
C SER A 2 -4.57 6.08 13.83
N LEU A 3 -3.42 6.30 13.17
CA LEU A 3 -3.35 6.61 11.74
C LEU A 3 -4.10 5.56 10.90
N THR A 4 -3.94 4.29 11.27
CA THR A 4 -4.62 3.13 10.67
C THR A 4 -6.15 3.20 10.73
N VAL A 5 -6.70 3.66 11.86
CA VAL A 5 -8.16 3.80 12.03
C VAL A 5 -8.69 4.95 11.17
N THR A 6 -7.88 5.98 10.96
CA THR A 6 -8.23 7.11 10.07
C THR A 6 -8.27 6.64 8.62
N HIS A 7 -7.27 5.87 8.16
CA HIS A 7 -7.27 5.29 6.82
C HIS A 7 -8.47 4.35 6.59
N ALA A 8 -8.77 3.48 7.54
CA ALA A 8 -9.93 2.59 7.46
C ALA A 8 -11.24 3.39 7.37
N ALA A 9 -11.42 4.40 8.22
CA ALA A 9 -12.60 5.27 8.18
C ALA A 9 -12.74 6.00 6.84
N LEU A 10 -11.62 6.49 6.28
CA LEU A 10 -11.60 7.17 4.99
C LEU A 10 -12.02 6.24 3.84
N ILE A 11 -11.54 5.00 3.83
CA ILE A 11 -11.93 4.01 2.81
C ILE A 11 -13.41 3.64 2.93
N ILE A 12 -13.91 3.40 4.15
CA ILE A 12 -15.34 3.16 4.40
C ILE A 12 -16.18 4.34 3.88
N LEU A 13 -15.78 5.56 4.21
CA LEU A 13 -16.47 6.78 3.76
C LEU A 13 -16.42 6.90 2.24
N THR A 14 -15.30 6.56 1.61
CA THR A 14 -15.13 6.62 0.15
C THR A 14 -16.05 5.64 -0.56
N ILE A 15 -16.10 4.39 -0.11
CA ILE A 15 -17.01 3.38 -0.65
C ILE A 15 -18.45 3.83 -0.43
N GLY A 16 -18.80 4.29 0.78
CA GLY A 16 -20.12 4.84 1.09
C GLY A 16 -20.51 6.01 0.19
N ALA A 17 -19.59 6.95 -0.06
CA ALA A 17 -19.79 8.09 -0.94
C ALA A 17 -20.06 7.66 -2.39
N ALA A 18 -19.38 6.62 -2.89
CA ALA A 18 -19.65 6.09 -4.22
C ALA A 18 -21.06 5.47 -4.33
N PHE A 19 -21.49 4.73 -3.31
CA PHE A 19 -22.87 4.21 -3.22
C PHE A 19 -23.91 5.32 -3.18
N LEU A 20 -23.70 6.33 -2.33
CA LEU A 20 -24.60 7.48 -2.23
C LEU A 20 -24.65 8.26 -3.54
N LEU A 21 -23.51 8.50 -4.19
CA LEU A 21 -23.45 9.22 -5.46
C LEU A 21 -24.28 8.51 -6.53
N LYS A 22 -24.18 7.18 -6.64
CA LYS A 22 -24.95 6.45 -7.67
C LYS A 22 -26.47 6.56 -7.48
N GLN A 23 -26.94 6.73 -6.25
CA GLN A 23 -28.36 6.94 -5.96
C GLN A 23 -28.85 8.37 -6.30
N THR A 24 -27.94 9.31 -6.51
CA THR A 24 -28.29 10.70 -6.87
C THR A 24 -28.37 10.90 -8.39
N PRO A 25 -29.00 11.98 -8.88
CA PRO A 25 -29.02 12.32 -10.32
C PRO A 25 -27.62 12.51 -10.92
N LEU A 26 -26.60 12.75 -10.09
CA LEU A 26 -25.20 12.83 -10.53
C LEU A 26 -24.64 11.48 -11.00
N GLY A 27 -25.31 10.37 -10.69
CA GLY A 27 -24.93 9.02 -11.12
C GLY A 27 -25.01 8.77 -12.63
N ILE A 28 -25.59 9.70 -13.40
CA ILE A 28 -25.58 9.70 -14.88
C ILE A 28 -24.18 10.07 -15.42
N TYR A 29 -23.40 10.81 -14.64
CA TYR A 29 -22.05 11.26 -15.01
C TYR A 29 -20.95 10.34 -14.46
N ASP A 30 -21.26 9.06 -14.23
CA ASP A 30 -20.37 8.06 -13.62
C ASP A 30 -19.03 7.92 -14.35
N VAL A 31 -19.04 7.89 -15.69
CA VAL A 31 -17.84 7.80 -16.52
C VAL A 31 -17.01 9.08 -16.42
N GLN A 32 -17.64 10.25 -16.48
CA GLN A 32 -16.96 11.55 -16.43
C GLN A 32 -16.33 11.77 -15.05
N ILE A 33 -17.04 11.40 -13.98
CA ILE A 33 -16.54 11.46 -12.61
C ILE A 33 -15.35 10.52 -12.46
N SER A 34 -15.47 9.27 -12.92
CA SER A 34 -14.36 8.31 -12.92
C SER A 34 -13.12 8.84 -13.64
N ALA A 35 -13.30 9.41 -14.83
CA ALA A 35 -12.21 9.98 -15.63
C ALA A 35 -11.52 11.17 -14.91
N PHE A 36 -12.31 12.08 -14.31
CA PHE A 36 -11.78 13.19 -13.53
C PHE A 36 -10.90 12.70 -12.37
N PHE A 37 -11.37 11.71 -11.63
CA PHE A 37 -10.64 11.13 -10.50
C PHE A 37 -9.33 10.45 -10.91
N ILE A 38 -9.32 9.74 -12.05
CA ILE A 38 -8.09 9.15 -12.61
C ILE A 38 -7.08 10.24 -12.99
N ILE A 39 -7.52 11.29 -13.69
CA ILE A 39 -6.65 12.42 -14.07
C ILE A 39 -6.11 13.11 -12.82
N ALA A 40 -6.95 13.35 -11.83
CA ALA A 40 -6.55 13.93 -10.55
C ALA A 40 -5.46 13.08 -9.86
N SER A 41 -5.59 11.75 -9.85
CA SER A 41 -4.57 10.84 -9.31
C SER A 41 -3.22 11.01 -10.00
N LEU A 42 -3.21 11.06 -11.35
CA LEU A 42 -1.98 11.23 -12.13
C LEU A 42 -1.32 12.59 -11.87
N LEU A 43 -2.10 13.65 -11.69
CA LEU A 43 -1.57 14.97 -11.33
C LEU A 43 -0.99 14.96 -9.92
N ILE A 44 -1.69 14.39 -8.94
CA ILE A 44 -1.21 14.30 -7.55
C ILE A 44 0.10 13.50 -7.50
N LYS A 45 0.22 12.43 -8.27
CA LYS A 45 1.47 11.66 -8.44
C LYS A 45 2.63 12.54 -8.88
N LYS A 46 2.39 13.45 -9.81
CA LYS A 46 3.41 14.34 -10.36
C LYS A 46 3.88 15.41 -9.36
N PHE A 47 3.00 15.86 -8.46
CA PHE A 47 3.28 16.96 -7.54
C PHE A 47 3.66 16.53 -6.12
N THR A 48 3.42 15.28 -5.73
CA THR A 48 3.64 14.81 -4.36
C THR A 48 4.93 14.02 -4.24
N ASN A 49 5.87 14.50 -3.43
CA ASN A 49 7.15 13.81 -3.16
C ASN A 49 7.09 12.90 -1.92
N VAL A 50 5.97 12.90 -1.18
CA VAL A 50 5.77 12.12 0.05
C VAL A 50 5.04 10.81 -0.28
N SER A 51 5.80 9.70 -0.25
CA SER A 51 5.32 8.37 -0.61
C SER A 51 4.04 7.94 0.13
N SER A 52 3.96 8.18 1.45
CA SER A 52 2.83 7.71 2.27
C SER A 52 1.50 8.42 1.96
N VAL A 53 1.51 9.73 1.71
CA VAL A 53 0.28 10.50 1.38
C VAL A 53 -0.24 10.11 0.01
N TYR A 54 0.67 9.93 -0.95
CA TYR A 54 0.32 9.49 -2.30
C TYR A 54 -0.37 8.11 -2.28
N LEU A 55 0.16 7.13 -1.56
CA LEU A 55 -0.42 5.78 -1.47
C LEU A 55 -1.85 5.77 -0.91
N LEU A 56 -2.12 6.61 0.09
CA LEU A 56 -3.46 6.80 0.67
C LEU A 56 -4.41 7.38 -0.38
N VAL A 57 -4.02 8.48 -1.03
CA VAL A 57 -4.85 9.16 -2.02
C VAL A 57 -5.13 8.25 -3.21
N GLU A 58 -4.11 7.55 -3.71
CA GLU A 58 -4.24 6.58 -4.80
C GLU A 58 -5.23 5.48 -4.43
N SER A 59 -5.13 4.92 -3.21
CA SER A 59 -6.04 3.88 -2.72
C SER A 59 -7.48 4.35 -2.59
N VAL A 60 -7.70 5.59 -2.13
CA VAL A 60 -9.03 6.23 -2.06
C VAL A 60 -9.62 6.39 -3.45
N ILE A 61 -8.86 6.98 -4.36
CA ILE A 61 -9.32 7.24 -5.73
C ILE A 61 -9.66 5.93 -6.44
N ILE A 62 -8.76 4.93 -6.39
CA ILE A 62 -8.99 3.63 -7.03
C ILE A 62 -10.22 2.95 -6.42
N SER A 63 -10.37 2.97 -5.09
CA SER A 63 -11.55 2.38 -4.43
C SER A 63 -12.85 3.05 -4.88
N PHE A 64 -12.85 4.37 -4.98
CA PHE A 64 -14.00 5.14 -5.44
C PHE A 64 -14.37 4.80 -6.88
N VAL A 65 -13.40 4.85 -7.79
CA VAL A 65 -13.59 4.59 -9.22
C VAL A 65 -14.07 3.16 -9.46
N VAL A 66 -13.41 2.17 -8.83
CA VAL A 66 -13.82 0.76 -8.93
C VAL A 66 -15.25 0.57 -8.44
N THR A 67 -15.61 1.17 -7.31
CA THR A 67 -16.98 1.08 -6.77
C THR A 67 -18.00 1.69 -7.73
N ILE A 68 -17.74 2.90 -8.27
CA ILE A 68 -18.64 3.54 -9.24
C ILE A 68 -18.82 2.68 -10.49
N ILE A 69 -17.74 2.12 -11.03
CA ILE A 69 -17.80 1.28 -12.23
C ILE A 69 -18.70 0.08 -11.96
N ILE A 70 -18.47 -0.65 -10.86
CA ILE A 70 -19.26 -1.83 -10.50
C ILE A 70 -20.74 -1.49 -10.34
N LEU A 71 -21.04 -0.41 -9.61
CA LEU A 71 -22.43 0.03 -9.41
C LEU A 71 -23.12 0.44 -10.71
N SER A 72 -22.35 0.92 -11.69
CA SER A 72 -22.87 1.38 -12.98
C SER A 72 -23.08 0.25 -13.98
N THR A 73 -22.36 -0.86 -13.84
CA THR A 73 -22.37 -1.99 -14.79
C THR A 73 -23.24 -3.17 -14.34
N GLY A 74 -24.16 -2.94 -13.40
CA GLY A 74 -25.09 -3.97 -12.91
C GLY A 74 -24.75 -4.55 -11.54
N SER A 75 -23.86 -3.91 -10.77
CA SER A 75 -23.62 -4.23 -9.36
C SER A 75 -23.21 -5.70 -9.16
N LEU A 76 -23.89 -6.45 -8.29
CA LEU A 76 -23.62 -7.85 -7.98
C LEU A 76 -23.85 -8.82 -9.16
N ALA A 77 -24.64 -8.43 -10.16
CA ALA A 77 -24.87 -9.23 -11.37
C ALA A 77 -23.77 -9.04 -12.42
N SER A 78 -22.89 -8.05 -12.23
CA SER A 78 -21.88 -7.68 -13.20
C SER A 78 -20.66 -8.61 -13.12
N PRO A 79 -20.13 -9.11 -14.25
CA PRO A 79 -18.82 -9.76 -14.27
C PRO A 79 -17.70 -8.87 -13.71
N LEU A 80 -17.87 -7.54 -13.77
CA LEU A 80 -16.94 -6.57 -13.24
C LEU A 80 -16.90 -6.51 -11.71
N PHE A 81 -17.84 -7.16 -11.00
CA PHE A 81 -17.77 -7.28 -9.54
C PHE A 81 -16.47 -7.91 -9.05
N PHE A 82 -15.87 -8.79 -9.87
CA PHE A 82 -14.55 -9.38 -9.64
C PHE A 82 -13.44 -8.33 -9.42
N LEU A 83 -13.61 -7.11 -9.94
CA LEU A 83 -12.67 -6.00 -9.72
C LEU A 83 -12.55 -5.62 -8.23
N THR A 84 -13.61 -5.85 -7.43
CA THR A 84 -13.57 -5.67 -5.98
C THR A 84 -12.55 -6.61 -5.32
N TYR A 85 -12.35 -7.81 -5.88
CA TYR A 85 -11.42 -8.79 -5.33
C TYR A 85 -9.98 -8.31 -5.53
N PHE A 86 -9.65 -7.86 -6.75
CA PHE A 86 -8.37 -7.21 -7.01
C PHE A 86 -8.16 -5.95 -6.20
N LEU A 87 -9.22 -5.18 -5.96
CA LEU A 87 -9.15 -4.01 -5.11
C LEU A 87 -8.75 -4.38 -3.68
N LEU A 88 -9.31 -5.45 -3.09
CA LEU A 88 -8.90 -5.92 -1.76
C LEU A 88 -7.40 -6.27 -1.72
N PHE A 89 -6.90 -6.94 -2.76
CA PHE A 89 -5.47 -7.24 -2.86
C PHE A 89 -4.62 -5.97 -2.99
N ALA A 90 -5.02 -5.04 -3.86
CA ALA A 90 -4.34 -3.77 -4.04
C ALA A 90 -4.30 -2.97 -2.74
N LEU A 91 -5.42 -2.83 -2.05
CA LEU A 91 -5.50 -2.15 -0.75
C LEU A 91 -4.61 -2.82 0.30
N SER A 92 -4.52 -4.14 0.28
CA SER A 92 -3.66 -4.86 1.22
C SER A 92 -2.16 -4.68 0.94
N LEU A 93 -1.77 -4.44 -0.30
CA LEU A 93 -0.37 -4.25 -0.70
C LEU A 93 0.08 -2.78 -0.58
N LEU A 94 -0.84 -1.86 -0.80
CA LEU A 94 -0.58 -0.42 -0.76
C LEU A 94 -0.63 0.13 0.67
N LEU A 95 -1.53 -0.40 1.51
CA LEU A 95 -1.82 0.11 2.83
C LEU A 95 -1.70 -0.97 3.92
N GLU A 96 -2.13 -0.64 5.14
CA GLU A 96 -2.02 -1.54 6.28
C GLU A 96 -3.01 -2.72 6.17
N PRO A 97 -2.64 -3.91 6.69
CA PRO A 97 -3.47 -5.11 6.58
C PRO A 97 -4.89 -4.95 7.14
N ILE A 98 -5.17 -4.01 8.05
CA ILE A 98 -6.54 -3.85 8.57
C ILE A 98 -7.53 -3.33 7.51
N ILE A 99 -7.05 -2.63 6.47
CA ILE A 99 -7.90 -1.91 5.52
C ILE A 99 -8.75 -2.83 4.63
N PRO A 100 -8.24 -3.94 4.07
CA PRO A 100 -9.06 -4.93 3.38
C PRO A 100 -10.25 -5.44 4.21
N ILE A 101 -10.08 -5.64 5.53
CA ILE A 101 -11.20 -6.06 6.41
C ILE A 101 -12.28 -4.98 6.45
N SER A 102 -11.86 -3.73 6.67
CA SER A 102 -12.77 -2.59 6.71
C SER A 102 -13.50 -2.39 5.38
N ALA A 103 -12.79 -2.53 4.27
CA ALA A 103 -13.36 -2.44 2.92
C ALA A 103 -14.37 -3.55 2.66
N THR A 104 -14.05 -4.81 2.99
CA THR A 104 -14.99 -5.94 2.86
C THR A 104 -16.24 -5.72 3.71
N GLY A 105 -16.07 -5.29 4.97
CA GLY A 105 -17.20 -4.96 5.84
C GLY A 105 -18.09 -3.88 5.22
N ALA A 106 -17.50 -2.79 4.72
CA ALA A 106 -18.23 -1.73 4.03
C ALA A 106 -18.97 -2.25 2.79
N TYR A 107 -18.31 -3.00 1.91
CA TYR A 107 -18.95 -3.56 0.72
C TYR A 107 -20.13 -4.46 1.08
N VAL A 108 -19.92 -5.44 1.97
CA VAL A 108 -20.99 -6.36 2.37
C VAL A 108 -22.16 -5.56 2.95
N THR A 109 -21.94 -4.67 3.92
CA THR A 109 -23.01 -3.88 4.53
C THR A 109 -23.74 -2.99 3.51
N LEU A 110 -23.00 -2.28 2.65
CA LEU A 110 -23.59 -1.34 1.69
C LEU A 110 -24.32 -2.05 0.55
N PHE A 111 -23.83 -3.20 0.07
CA PHE A 111 -24.57 -4.01 -0.89
C PHE A 111 -25.85 -4.54 -0.28
N PHE A 112 -25.84 -5.08 0.94
CA PHE A 112 -27.07 -5.52 1.60
C PHE A 112 -28.06 -4.36 1.83
N LEU A 113 -27.58 -3.15 2.10
CA LEU A 113 -28.42 -1.99 2.37
C LEU A 113 -29.04 -1.36 1.10
N PHE A 114 -28.25 -1.17 0.06
CA PHE A 114 -28.65 -0.41 -1.14
C PHE A 114 -28.94 -1.27 -2.38
N ASN A 115 -28.38 -2.47 -2.46
CA ASN A 115 -28.50 -3.37 -3.60
C ASN A 115 -28.62 -4.83 -3.11
N PRO A 116 -29.71 -5.18 -2.39
CA PRO A 116 -29.81 -6.45 -1.69
C PRO A 116 -29.68 -7.62 -2.68
N PRO A 117 -28.94 -8.68 -2.34
CA PRO A 117 -28.79 -9.85 -3.19
C PRO A 117 -30.14 -10.55 -3.36
N THR A 118 -30.71 -10.47 -4.57
CA THR A 118 -31.98 -11.12 -4.92
C THR A 118 -31.83 -12.55 -5.42
N GLU A 119 -30.67 -12.89 -5.99
CA GLU A 119 -30.37 -14.21 -6.53
C GLU A 119 -29.27 -14.93 -5.73
N PRO A 120 -29.29 -16.27 -5.65
CA PRO A 120 -28.25 -17.05 -4.97
C PRO A 120 -26.83 -16.71 -5.45
N ASN A 121 -26.66 -16.42 -6.75
CA ASN A 121 -25.37 -16.06 -7.33
C ASN A 121 -24.80 -14.75 -6.75
N HIS A 122 -25.66 -13.80 -6.39
CA HIS A 122 -25.25 -12.54 -5.76
C HIS A 122 -24.74 -12.78 -4.33
N PHE A 123 -25.36 -13.71 -3.60
CA PHE A 123 -24.87 -14.14 -2.28
C PHE A 123 -23.49 -14.80 -2.38
N PHE A 124 -23.27 -15.68 -3.36
CA PHE A 124 -21.97 -16.31 -3.56
C PHE A 124 -20.87 -15.29 -3.89
N SER A 125 -21.21 -14.24 -4.65
CA SER A 125 -20.28 -13.15 -4.95
C SER A 125 -19.84 -12.43 -3.67
N LEU A 126 -20.79 -12.04 -2.81
CA LEU A 126 -20.48 -11.42 -1.50
C LEU A 126 -19.75 -12.38 -0.55
N LEU A 127 -20.11 -13.65 -0.54
CA LEU A 127 -19.43 -14.67 0.27
C LEU A 127 -17.98 -14.85 -0.17
N SER A 128 -17.73 -14.86 -1.48
CA SER A 128 -16.37 -14.95 -2.02
C SER A 128 -15.51 -13.73 -1.65
N LEU A 129 -16.09 -12.53 -1.58
CA LEU A 129 -15.41 -11.34 -1.07
C LEU A 129 -14.92 -11.55 0.38
N LEU A 130 -15.78 -12.12 1.23
CA LEU A 130 -15.44 -12.44 2.63
C LEU A 130 -14.32 -13.48 2.71
N LEU A 131 -14.40 -14.53 1.88
CA LEU A 131 -13.40 -15.60 1.80
C LEU A 131 -12.05 -15.13 1.26
N LEU A 132 -12.03 -14.17 0.33
CA LEU A 132 -10.80 -13.62 -0.25
C LEU A 132 -10.08 -12.63 0.67
N THR A 133 -10.82 -12.02 1.60
CA THR A 133 -10.25 -11.06 2.56
C THR A 133 -9.05 -11.63 3.33
N PRO A 134 -9.10 -12.81 3.98
CA PRO A 134 -7.93 -13.37 4.67
C PRO A 134 -6.73 -13.63 3.74
N PHE A 135 -6.96 -13.95 2.46
CA PHE A 135 -5.87 -14.07 1.50
C PHE A 135 -5.24 -12.72 1.18
N ALA A 136 -6.05 -11.67 1.02
CA ALA A 136 -5.55 -10.31 0.87
C ALA A 136 -4.71 -9.90 2.08
N LEU A 137 -5.22 -10.13 3.30
CA LEU A 137 -4.50 -9.88 4.55
C LEU A 137 -3.15 -10.56 4.63
N PHE A 138 -3.10 -11.83 4.23
CA PHE A 138 -1.86 -12.60 4.24
C PHE A 138 -0.82 -11.98 3.30
N LEU A 139 -1.23 -11.57 2.10
CA LEU A 139 -0.34 -10.90 1.15
C LEU A 139 0.17 -9.56 1.67
N GLY A 140 -0.71 -8.72 2.26
CA GLY A 140 -0.29 -7.45 2.83
C GLY A 140 0.68 -7.58 4.00
N ARG A 141 0.46 -8.56 4.88
CA ARG A 141 1.38 -8.88 5.98
C ARG A 141 2.74 -9.32 5.46
N THR A 142 2.76 -10.14 4.41
CA THR A 142 3.99 -10.63 3.80
C THR A 142 4.81 -9.48 3.23
N GLN A 143 4.17 -8.58 2.47
CA GLN A 143 4.81 -7.38 1.93
C GLN A 143 5.34 -6.45 3.03
N SER A 144 4.57 -6.23 4.10
CA SER A 144 5.00 -5.42 5.24
C SER A 144 6.21 -6.03 5.96
N ASN A 145 6.24 -7.35 6.12
CA ASN A 145 7.36 -8.05 6.75
C ASN A 145 8.63 -7.93 5.91
N ILE A 146 8.52 -8.03 4.58
CA ILE A 146 9.65 -7.86 3.66
C ILE A 146 10.22 -6.44 3.77
N ARG A 147 9.36 -5.41 3.75
CA ARG A 147 9.80 -4.01 3.91
C ARG A 147 10.51 -3.77 5.25
N ASN A 148 9.96 -4.30 6.34
CA ASN A 148 10.58 -4.18 7.67
C ASN A 148 11.94 -4.90 7.73
N LEU A 149 12.07 -6.05 7.05
CA LEU A 149 13.33 -6.79 6.96
C LEU A 149 14.38 -5.99 6.18
N GLU A 150 14.01 -5.41 5.04
CA GLU A 150 14.87 -4.52 4.26
C GLU A 150 15.33 -3.32 5.10
N GLU A 151 14.41 -2.61 5.76
CA GLU A 151 14.73 -1.46 6.62
C GLU A 151 15.69 -1.84 7.76
N SER A 152 15.47 -2.99 8.41
CA SER A 152 16.37 -3.47 9.47
C SER A 152 17.76 -3.81 8.94
N THR A 153 17.85 -4.36 7.72
CA THR A 153 19.11 -4.69 7.05
C THR A 153 19.88 -3.42 6.71
N PHE A 154 19.20 -2.41 6.15
CA PHE A 154 19.77 -1.09 5.89
C PHE A 154 20.26 -0.41 7.17
N PHE A 155 19.46 -0.46 8.24
CA PHE A 155 19.82 0.12 9.52
C PHE A 155 21.09 -0.55 10.09
N PHE A 156 21.15 -1.88 10.07
CA PHE A 156 22.33 -2.63 10.49
C PHE A 156 23.57 -2.26 9.66
N LEU A 157 23.45 -2.24 8.33
CA LEU A 157 24.55 -1.86 7.44
C LEU A 157 25.03 -0.42 7.74
N SER A 158 24.09 0.51 7.96
CA SER A 158 24.42 1.90 8.31
C SER A 158 25.19 2.01 9.64
N LEU A 159 24.83 1.21 10.66
CA LEU A 159 25.53 1.16 11.94
C LEU A 159 26.94 0.60 11.79
N VAL A 160 27.08 -0.49 11.04
CA VAL A 160 28.38 -1.12 10.77
C VAL A 160 29.30 -0.16 10.03
N LEU A 161 28.82 0.47 8.95
CA LEU A 161 29.55 1.49 8.20
C LEU A 161 29.93 2.68 9.08
N LYS A 162 29.00 3.21 9.88
CA LYS A 162 29.26 4.32 10.82
C LYS A 162 30.35 3.95 11.83
N ASN A 163 30.35 2.71 12.32
CA ASN A 163 31.37 2.25 13.25
C ASN A 163 32.75 2.15 12.58
N HIS A 164 32.83 1.61 11.35
CA HIS A 164 34.07 1.57 10.58
C HIS A 164 34.60 2.98 10.27
N VAL A 165 33.74 3.91 9.84
CA VAL A 165 34.12 5.31 9.60
C VAL A 165 34.61 5.98 10.88
N LYS A 166 33.94 5.77 12.02
CA LYS A 166 34.38 6.30 13.31
C LYS A 166 35.76 5.78 13.70
N ASN A 167 36.02 4.48 13.49
CA ASN A 167 37.32 3.88 13.77
C ASN A 167 38.41 4.44 12.86
N ILE A 168 38.14 4.54 11.55
CA ILE A 168 39.07 5.17 10.60
C ILE A 168 39.37 6.60 11.02
N LYS A 169 38.35 7.40 11.36
CA LYS A 169 38.53 8.78 11.82
C LYS A 169 39.38 8.83 13.09
N SER A 170 39.08 8.01 14.09
CA SER A 170 39.84 7.97 15.35
C SER A 170 41.31 7.58 15.14
N THR A 171 41.58 6.63 14.23
CA THR A 171 42.94 6.20 13.88
C THR A 171 43.67 7.26 13.05
N ALA A 172 42.96 7.97 12.16
CA ALA A 172 43.53 9.08 11.40
C ALA A 172 43.84 10.31 12.28
N ASP A 173 42.96 10.63 13.23
CA ASP A 173 43.14 11.76 14.17
C ASP A 173 44.31 11.51 15.14
N ASN A 174 44.66 10.25 15.42
CA ASN A 174 45.75 9.85 16.32
C ASN A 174 46.86 9.06 15.60
N PHE A 175 47.13 9.39 14.34
CA PHE A 175 48.03 8.61 13.48
C PHE A 175 49.49 8.61 13.99
N LEU A 176 50.03 7.43 14.34
CA LEU A 176 51.37 7.26 14.90
C LEU A 176 52.37 6.58 13.95
N GLY A 177 51.94 6.10 12.77
CA GLY A 177 52.83 5.54 11.75
C GLY A 177 52.20 4.40 10.93
N ASP A 178 53.05 3.60 10.26
CA ASP A 178 52.64 2.60 9.26
C ASP A 178 51.63 1.56 9.78
N HIS A 179 51.66 1.21 11.07
CA HIS A 179 50.70 0.29 11.66
C HIS A 179 49.26 0.82 11.59
N ASP A 180 49.06 2.12 11.80
CA ASP A 180 47.75 2.77 11.76
C ASP A 180 47.24 2.91 10.33
N LEU A 181 48.15 3.08 9.36
CA LEU A 181 47.82 3.07 7.94
C LEU A 181 47.25 1.71 7.51
N ASP A 182 47.85 0.62 7.98
CA ASP A 182 47.37 -0.74 7.73
C ASP A 182 45.98 -0.99 8.36
N VAL A 183 45.74 -0.45 9.56
CA VAL A 183 44.43 -0.52 10.21
C VAL A 183 43.38 0.23 9.38
N ILE A 184 43.66 1.47 8.95
CA ILE A 184 42.75 2.26 8.10
C ILE A 184 42.45 1.51 6.80
N LYS A 185 43.48 1.02 6.11
CA LYS A 185 43.34 0.29 4.84
C LYS A 185 42.51 -0.99 5.00
N LYS A 186 42.68 -1.70 6.11
CA LYS A 186 41.90 -2.90 6.44
C LYS A 186 40.43 -2.58 6.71
N GLN A 187 40.14 -1.48 7.41
CA GLN A 187 38.77 -1.05 7.67
C GLN A 187 38.08 -0.57 6.38
N ALA A 188 38.78 0.19 5.54
CA ALA A 188 38.28 0.63 4.23
C ALA A 188 37.96 -0.57 3.32
N LYS A 189 38.88 -1.53 3.21
CA LYS A 189 38.67 -2.76 2.42
C LYS A 189 37.50 -3.61 2.94
N ARG A 190 37.26 -3.62 4.25
CA ARG A 190 36.09 -4.29 4.84
C ARG A 190 34.79 -3.58 4.48
N MET A 191 34.78 -2.24 4.49
CA MET A 191 33.62 -1.48 4.01
C MET A 191 33.34 -1.72 2.52
N GLU A 192 34.37 -1.70 1.67
CA GLU A 192 34.23 -2.01 0.23
C GLU A 192 33.61 -3.38 0.01
N LYS A 193 34.11 -4.42 0.71
CA LYS A 193 33.55 -5.78 0.60
C LYS A 193 32.09 -5.85 1.04
N LEU A 194 31.70 -5.14 2.09
CA LEU A 194 30.31 -5.08 2.55
C LEU A 194 29.40 -4.37 1.54
N ILE A 195 29.90 -3.32 0.89
CA ILE A 195 29.17 -2.61 -0.17
C ILE A 195 29.01 -3.52 -1.40
N GLU A 196 30.06 -4.21 -1.84
CA GLU A 196 30.00 -5.15 -2.97
C GLU A 196 29.06 -6.34 -2.70
N GLU A 197 29.07 -6.89 -1.48
CA GLU A 197 28.14 -7.96 -1.08
C GLU A 197 26.69 -7.47 -1.10
N TYR A 198 26.45 -6.24 -0.67
CA TYR A 198 25.13 -5.62 -0.72
C TYR A 198 24.67 -5.36 -2.17
N GLU A 199 25.52 -4.79 -3.03
CA GLU A 199 25.21 -4.54 -4.45
C GLU A 199 24.89 -5.83 -5.23
N LYS A 200 25.52 -6.96 -4.88
CA LYS A 200 25.22 -8.27 -5.49
C LYS A 200 23.90 -8.88 -5.03
N SER A 201 23.32 -8.37 -3.94
CA SER A 201 22.07 -8.88 -3.36
C SER A 201 20.82 -8.15 -3.83
N ILE A 202 20.98 -7.03 -4.55
CA ILE A 202 19.93 -6.26 -5.23
C ILE A 202 19.79 -6.73 -6.68
#